data_AF-A0A6B3TMQ2-F1
#
_entry.id   AF-A0A6B3TMQ2-F1
#
_cell.length_a   1.000
_cell.length_b   1.000
_cell.length_c   1.000
_cell.angle_alpha   90.00
_cell.angle_beta   90.00
_cell.angle_gamma   90.00
#
_symmetry.space_group_name_H-M   'P 1'
#
loop_
_entity.id
_entity.type
_entity.pdbx_description
1 polymer ?
#
loop_
_entity_poly.entity_id
_entity_poly.type
_entity_poly.pdbx_seq_one_letter_code
_entity_poly.pdbx_strand_id
1 'polypeptide(L)'
;MLKQLFSLFPILLIFASLFFPFILIDLLIINLMDGSYSKLMYLILFLVVFYIADLILNIFIDSLLKVMADFNFLKMNGNFISAIFDLLGSFIVISLLDSIFQTVNLSIGIKILIVFIHTLLVFLIHNFQTEIDQGADNTDNKLPSTVEYEIRYLLQKENLVTCIDLIKQKYPDIPKKTIIKTVRKMNNEHK
;
A
#
# COMPACT_ATOMS: atom_id res chain seq x y z
N MET A 1 -7.91 8.09 35.76
CA MET A 1 -7.67 9.03 34.63
C MET A 1 -6.18 9.34 34.41
N LEU A 2 -5.39 9.73 35.42
CA LEU A 2 -3.94 10.01 35.21
C LEU A 2 -3.11 8.82 34.71
N LYS A 3 -3.38 7.60 35.19
CA LYS A 3 -2.73 6.36 34.70
C LYS A 3 -3.07 6.04 33.24
N GLN A 4 -4.27 6.37 32.76
CA GLN A 4 -4.64 6.21 31.35
C GLN A 4 -3.96 7.26 30.47
N LEU A 5 -3.85 8.51 30.93
CA LEU A 5 -3.06 9.54 30.25
C LEU A 5 -1.58 9.15 30.10
N PHE A 6 -0.99 8.54 31.14
CA PHE A 6 0.40 8.05 31.07
C PHE A 6 0.56 6.84 30.13
N SER A 7 -0.48 6.00 29.99
CA SER A 7 -0.51 4.92 29.00
C SER A 7 -0.64 5.43 27.56
N LEU A 8 -1.25 6.59 27.35
CA LEU A 8 -1.39 7.22 26.04
C LEU A 8 -0.13 7.99 25.61
N PHE A 9 0.70 8.38 26.57
CA PHE A 9 1.95 9.10 26.31
C PHE A 9 2.91 8.37 25.36
N PRO A 10 3.25 7.07 25.53
CA PRO A 10 4.12 6.37 24.59
C PRO A 10 3.50 6.26 23.19
N ILE A 11 2.18 6.08 23.10
CA ILE A 11 1.46 6.03 21.82
C ILE A 11 1.56 7.39 21.11
N LEU A 12 1.31 8.47 21.84
CA LEU A 12 1.42 9.84 21.33
C LEU A 12 2.86 10.15 20.89
N LEU A 13 3.87 9.65 21.61
CA LEU A 13 5.27 9.83 21.26
C LEU A 13 5.66 9.07 19.99
N ILE A 14 5.15 7.85 19.81
CA ILE A 14 5.34 7.08 18.56
C ILE A 14 4.71 7.81 17.38
N PHE A 15 3.44 8.23 17.52
CA PHE A 15 2.76 8.99 16.47
C PHE A 15 3.47 10.31 16.16
N ALA A 16 3.89 11.05 17.18
CA ALA A 16 4.65 12.29 17.00
C ALA A 16 5.95 12.01 16.25
N SER A 17 6.71 10.98 16.64
CA SER A 17 7.95 10.59 15.96
C SER A 17 7.72 10.16 14.51
N LEU A 18 6.59 9.52 14.21
CA LEU A 18 6.25 9.06 12.86
C LEU A 18 5.90 10.24 11.94
N PHE A 19 5.10 11.20 12.44
CA PHE A 19 4.67 12.36 11.65
C PHE A 19 5.68 13.51 11.64
N PHE A 20 6.60 13.56 12.59
CA PHE A 20 7.63 14.59 12.68
C PHE A 20 8.40 14.86 11.38
N PRO A 21 8.95 13.85 10.67
CA PRO A 21 9.66 14.09 9.41
C PRO A 21 8.75 14.71 8.34
N PHE A 22 7.49 14.29 8.26
CA PHE A 22 6.52 14.82 7.30
C PHE A 22 6.18 16.29 7.59
N ILE A 23 5.90 16.61 8.87
CA ILE A 23 5.66 17.98 9.32
C ILE A 23 6.85 18.88 8.98
N LEU A 24 8.08 18.39 9.15
CA LEU A 24 9.29 19.15 8.89
C LEU A 24 9.46 19.45 7.40
N ILE A 25 9.16 18.49 6.53
CA ILE A 25 9.16 18.67 5.07
C ILE A 25 8.11 19.70 4.66
N ASP A 26 6.89 19.59 5.19
CA ASP A 26 5.79 20.50 4.86
C ASP A 26 6.08 21.93 5.35
N LEU A 27 6.66 22.09 6.55
CA LEU A 27 7.13 23.40 7.03
C LEU A 27 8.19 24.01 6.11
N LEU A 28 9.12 23.19 5.62
CA LEU A 28 10.17 23.65 4.71
C LEU A 28 9.58 24.11 3.37
N ILE A 29 8.65 23.35 2.81
CA ILE A 29 7.90 23.70 1.59
C ILE A 29 7.18 25.04 1.76
N ILE A 30 6.43 25.19 2.84
CA ILE A 30 5.64 26.39 3.12
C ILE A 30 6.56 27.60 3.30
N ASN A 31 7.70 27.43 3.96
CA ASN A 31 8.68 28.49 4.17
C ASN A 31 9.40 28.90 2.87
N LEU A 32 9.68 27.96 1.96
CA LEU A 32 10.30 28.26 0.66
C LEU A 32 9.34 28.94 -0.33
N MET A 33 8.04 28.70 -0.20
CA MET A 33 7.01 29.23 -1.10
C MET A 33 6.29 30.46 -0.55
N ASP A 34 6.86 31.12 0.46
CA ASP A 34 6.29 32.31 1.13
C ASP A 34 4.84 32.12 1.59
N GLY A 35 4.52 30.96 2.16
CA GLY A 35 3.20 30.68 2.71
C GLY A 35 2.88 31.58 3.92
N SER A 36 1.66 32.10 3.96
CA SER A 36 1.24 33.04 5.01
C SER A 36 0.54 32.33 6.18
N TYR A 37 1.03 32.56 7.40
CA TYR A 37 0.44 31.99 8.61
C TYR A 37 0.62 32.94 9.80
N SER A 38 -0.39 33.00 10.68
CA SER A 38 -0.37 33.93 11.82
C SER A 38 0.67 33.57 12.88
N LYS A 39 0.77 32.28 13.23
CA LYS A 39 1.79 31.73 14.13
C LYS A 39 2.16 30.32 13.70
N LEU A 40 3.42 29.95 13.89
CA LEU A 40 3.93 28.61 13.58
C LEU A 40 3.14 27.50 14.30
N MET A 41 2.69 27.74 15.54
CA MET A 41 1.89 26.76 16.30
C MET A 41 0.53 26.45 15.64
N TYR A 42 -0.11 27.43 14.99
CA TYR A 42 -1.37 27.20 14.26
C TYR A 42 -1.11 26.40 12.99
N LEU A 43 0.03 26.61 12.34
CA LEU A 43 0.42 25.83 11.17
C LEU A 43 0.70 24.36 11.53
N ILE A 44 1.41 24.11 12.63
CA ILE A 44 1.61 22.74 13.12
C ILE A 44 0.28 22.08 13.46
N LEU A 45 -0.61 22.78 14.19
CA LEU A 45 -1.94 22.25 14.53
C LEU A 45 -2.74 21.92 13.26
N PHE A 46 -2.71 22.81 12.27
CA PHE A 46 -3.34 22.62 10.97
C PHE A 46 -2.83 21.34 10.29
N LEU A 47 -1.51 21.16 10.20
CA LEU A 47 -0.90 19.98 9.60
C LEU A 47 -1.28 18.69 10.34
N VAL A 48 -1.27 18.69 11.68
CA VAL A 48 -1.68 17.52 12.46
C VAL A 48 -3.14 17.16 12.19
N VAL A 49 -4.05 18.14 12.18
CA VAL A 49 -5.46 17.89 11.87
C VAL A 49 -5.62 17.38 10.43
N PHE A 50 -4.88 17.96 9.49
CA PHE A 50 -4.85 17.50 8.10
C PHE A 50 -4.46 16.03 8.01
N TYR A 51 -3.34 15.61 8.63
CA TYR A 51 -2.91 14.21 8.58
C TYR A 51 -3.91 13.24 9.20
N ILE A 52 -4.55 13.61 10.31
CA ILE A 52 -5.55 12.76 10.96
C ILE A 52 -6.77 12.60 10.03
N ALA A 53 -7.26 13.71 9.46
CA ALA A 53 -8.41 13.69 8.57
C ALA A 53 -8.10 12.92 7.28
N ASP A 54 -6.91 13.13 6.72
CA ASP A 54 -6.43 12.46 5.52
C ASP A 54 -6.28 10.95 5.73
N LEU A 55 -5.71 10.53 6.86
CA LEU A 55 -5.59 9.12 7.21
C LEU A 55 -6.96 8.44 7.32
N ILE A 56 -7.94 9.10 7.95
CA ILE A 56 -9.31 8.57 8.06
C ILE A 56 -9.94 8.43 6.66
N LEU A 57 -9.74 9.43 5.79
CA LEU A 57 -10.26 9.41 4.44
C LEU A 57 -9.63 8.28 3.60
N ASN A 58 -8.30 8.12 3.67
CA ASN A 58 -7.58 7.09 2.93
C ASN A 58 -8.03 5.68 3.37
N ILE A 59 -8.22 5.43 4.67
CA ILE A 59 -8.78 4.16 5.17
C ILE A 59 -10.18 3.91 4.60
N PHE A 60 -11.01 4.95 4.49
CA PHE A 60 -12.35 4.85 3.93
C PHE A 60 -12.33 4.55 2.42
N ILE A 61 -11.48 5.25 1.66
CA ILE A 61 -11.27 5.05 0.23
C ILE A 61 -10.76 3.62 -0.04
N ASP A 62 -9.74 3.17 0.68
CA ASP A 62 -9.19 1.81 0.56
C ASP A 62 -10.25 0.74 0.80
N SER A 63 -11.07 0.93 1.82
CA SER A 63 -12.15 0.00 2.16
C SER A 63 -13.19 -0.08 1.04
N LEU A 64 -13.53 1.07 0.45
CA LEU A 64 -14.49 1.19 -0.63
C LEU A 64 -13.94 0.58 -1.94
N LEU A 65 -12.67 0.80 -2.25
CA LEU A 65 -11.99 0.21 -3.40
C LEU A 65 -11.90 -1.33 -3.30
N LYS A 66 -11.62 -1.87 -2.11
CA LYS A 66 -11.64 -3.33 -1.88
C LYS A 66 -13.00 -3.94 -2.15
N VAL A 67 -14.07 -3.30 -1.66
CA VAL A 67 -15.45 -3.76 -1.91
C VAL A 67 -15.78 -3.68 -3.40
N MET A 68 -15.38 -2.61 -4.09
CA MET A 68 -15.60 -2.47 -5.54
C MET A 68 -14.83 -3.50 -6.37
N ALA A 69 -13.63 -3.90 -5.93
CA ALA A 69 -12.84 -4.92 -6.60
C ALA A 69 -13.53 -6.30 -6.57
N ASP A 70 -14.21 -6.65 -5.48
CA ASP A 70 -14.97 -7.90 -5.36
C ASP A 70 -16.14 -8.00 -6.35
N PHE A 71 -16.72 -6.85 -6.74
CA PHE A 71 -17.77 -6.79 -7.76
C PHE A 71 -17.25 -6.85 -9.21
N ASN A 72 -15.94 -7.09 -9.39
CA ASN A 72 -15.27 -7.25 -10.70
C ASN A 72 -15.47 -6.06 -11.66
N PHE A 73 -15.87 -4.90 -11.13
CA PHE A 73 -16.22 -3.70 -11.91
C PHE A 73 -14.99 -2.95 -12.41
N LEU A 74 -13.81 -3.18 -11.80
CA LEU A 74 -12.56 -2.48 -12.11
C LEU A 74 -11.45 -3.48 -12.42
N LYS A 75 -11.46 -4.02 -13.63
CA LYS A 75 -10.37 -4.82 -14.21
C LYS A 75 -9.22 -3.92 -14.72
N MET A 76 -8.91 -2.87 -13.97
CA MET A 76 -7.90 -1.85 -14.29
C MET A 76 -6.91 -1.78 -13.12
N ASN A 77 -5.67 -1.36 -13.36
CA ASN A 77 -4.60 -1.40 -12.37
C ASN A 77 -5.00 -0.66 -11.07
N GLY A 78 -5.44 -1.41 -10.05
CA GLY A 78 -6.09 -0.87 -8.85
C GLY A 78 -5.24 0.17 -8.12
N ASN A 79 -3.92 0.05 -8.22
CA ASN A 79 -2.95 0.95 -7.63
C ASN A 79 -3.01 2.37 -8.22
N PHE A 80 -3.25 2.51 -9.52
CA PHE A 80 -3.38 3.82 -10.15
C PHE A 80 -4.67 4.52 -9.75
N ILE A 81 -5.76 3.75 -9.66
CA ILE A 81 -7.06 4.29 -9.24
C ILE A 81 -6.99 4.75 -7.79
N SER A 82 -6.39 3.93 -6.91
CA SER A 82 -6.14 4.30 -5.51
C SER A 82 -5.37 5.61 -5.41
N ALA A 83 -4.24 5.73 -6.09
CA ALA A 83 -3.41 6.94 -6.04
C ALA A 83 -4.16 8.20 -6.52
N ILE A 84 -5.05 8.08 -7.51
CA ILE A 84 -5.88 9.21 -7.97
C ILE A 84 -6.90 9.60 -6.90
N PHE A 85 -7.56 8.63 -6.27
CA PHE A 85 -8.51 8.89 -5.19
C PHE A 85 -7.82 9.49 -3.97
N ASP A 86 -6.64 9.00 -3.61
CA ASP A 86 -5.85 9.53 -2.49
C ASP A 86 -5.43 10.97 -2.76
N LEU A 87 -4.95 11.28 -3.97
CA LEU A 87 -4.56 12.63 -4.38
C LEU A 87 -5.76 13.60 -4.33
N LEU A 88 -6.89 13.21 -4.93
CA LEU A 88 -8.10 14.04 -4.92
C LEU A 88 -8.67 14.20 -3.52
N GLY A 89 -8.70 13.12 -2.74
CA GLY A 89 -9.16 13.10 -1.36
C GLY A 89 -8.34 14.05 -0.50
N SER A 90 -7.01 13.88 -0.50
CA SER A 90 -6.07 14.74 0.22
C SER A 90 -6.23 16.21 -0.17
N PHE A 91 -6.39 16.50 -1.48
CA PHE A 91 -6.58 17.86 -1.97
C PHE A 91 -7.89 18.49 -1.50
N ILE A 92 -8.98 17.72 -1.43
CA ILE A 92 -10.25 18.18 -0.89
C ILE A 92 -10.12 18.45 0.61
N VAL A 93 -9.48 17.55 1.37
CA VAL A 93 -9.29 17.70 2.81
C VAL A 93 -8.49 18.96 3.13
N ILE A 94 -7.32 19.16 2.49
CA ILE A 94 -6.49 20.34 2.76
C ILE A 94 -7.20 21.64 2.36
N SER A 95 -8.00 21.62 1.30
CA SER A 95 -8.75 22.79 0.85
C SER A 95 -9.91 23.13 1.79
N LEU A 96 -10.63 22.12 2.29
CA LEU A 96 -11.67 22.30 3.30
C LEU A 96 -11.06 22.81 4.61
N LEU A 97 -9.92 22.26 5.02
CA LEU A 97 -9.25 22.66 6.24
C LEU A 97 -8.76 24.10 6.15
N ASP A 98 -8.15 24.50 5.03
CA ASP A 98 -7.70 25.88 4.80
C ASP A 98 -8.88 26.87 4.81
N SER A 99 -10.05 26.46 4.29
CA SER A 99 -11.27 27.28 4.37
C SER A 99 -11.82 27.42 5.80
N ILE A 100 -11.63 26.42 6.67
CA ILE A 100 -12.10 26.45 8.06
C ILE A 100 -11.09 27.22 8.94
N PHE A 101 -9.79 27.03 8.71
CA PHE A 101 -8.70 27.66 9.44
C PHE A 101 -8.28 28.97 8.77
N GLN A 102 -9.03 30.05 9.02
CA GLN A 102 -8.71 31.40 8.52
C GLN A 102 -7.36 31.97 9.00
N THR A 103 -6.64 31.25 9.88
CA THR A 103 -5.34 31.64 10.46
C THR A 103 -4.14 31.18 9.63
N VAL A 104 -4.37 30.30 8.66
CA VAL A 104 -3.37 29.77 7.73
C VAL A 104 -3.92 30.03 6.33
N ASN A 105 -3.13 30.65 5.45
CA ASN A 105 -3.53 30.86 4.07
C ASN A 105 -2.42 30.30 3.17
N LEU A 106 -2.71 29.10 2.67
CA LEU A 106 -1.83 28.38 1.75
C LEU A 106 -2.25 28.68 0.31
N SER A 107 -1.27 29.05 -0.52
CA SER A 107 -1.50 29.14 -1.95
C SER A 107 -1.88 27.77 -2.52
N ILE A 108 -2.65 27.76 -3.62
CA ILE A 108 -3.03 26.52 -4.31
C ILE A 108 -1.80 25.69 -4.70
N GLY A 109 -0.71 26.35 -5.09
CA GLY A 109 0.56 25.68 -5.43
C GLY A 109 1.14 24.89 -4.26
N ILE A 110 1.13 25.47 -3.05
CA ILE A 110 1.63 24.79 -1.85
C ILE A 110 0.77 23.55 -1.54
N LYS A 111 -0.56 23.68 -1.63
CA LYS A 111 -1.49 22.57 -1.39
C LYS A 111 -1.24 21.40 -2.33
N ILE A 112 -1.12 21.69 -3.63
CA ILE A 112 -0.85 20.66 -4.65
C ILE A 112 0.49 19.98 -4.37
N LEU A 113 1.53 20.74 -4.03
CA LEU A 113 2.87 20.19 -3.82
C LEU A 113 2.93 19.28 -2.59
N ILE A 114 2.31 19.68 -1.47
CA ILE A 114 2.20 18.86 -0.27
C ILE A 114 1.49 17.54 -0.59
N VAL A 115 0.30 17.62 -1.21
CA VAL A 115 -0.48 16.44 -1.56
C VAL A 115 0.28 15.53 -2.52
N PHE A 116 0.91 16.10 -3.55
CA PHE A 116 1.67 15.34 -4.54
C PHE A 116 2.85 14.60 -3.92
N ILE A 117 3.61 15.24 -3.03
CA ILE A 117 4.73 14.58 -2.33
C ILE A 117 4.23 13.42 -1.49
N HIS A 118 3.13 13.60 -0.74
CA HIS A 118 2.56 12.54 0.09
C HIS A 118 2.06 11.36 -0.75
N THR A 119 1.31 11.63 -1.83
CA THR A 119 0.85 10.57 -2.74
C THR A 119 2.03 9.84 -3.38
N LEU A 120 3.07 10.55 -3.80
CA LEU A 120 4.25 9.95 -4.40
C LEU A 120 5.00 9.07 -3.40
N LEU A 121 5.11 9.50 -2.14
CA LEU A 121 5.78 8.76 -1.08
C LEU A 121 5.03 7.46 -0.75
N VAL A 122 3.69 7.51 -0.65
CA VAL A 122 2.85 6.31 -0.48
C VAL A 122 2.99 5.37 -1.67
N PHE A 123 2.95 5.90 -2.90
CA PHE A 123 3.14 5.12 -4.10
C PHE A 123 4.51 4.43 -4.15
N LEU A 124 5.58 5.14 -3.75
CA LEU A 124 6.94 4.62 -3.71
C LEU A 124 7.05 3.47 -2.69
N ILE A 125 6.51 3.66 -1.48
CA ILE A 125 6.48 2.62 -0.44
C ILE A 125 5.75 1.38 -0.93
N HIS A 126 4.59 1.56 -1.56
CA HIS A 126 3.80 0.45 -2.07
C HIS A 126 4.56 -0.34 -3.14
N ASN A 127 5.23 0.35 -4.06
CA ASN A 127 6.01 -0.32 -5.12
C ASN A 127 7.22 -1.07 -4.54
N PHE A 128 7.92 -0.50 -3.55
CA PHE A 128 9.03 -1.17 -2.85
C PHE A 128 8.57 -2.43 -2.09
N GLN A 129 7.41 -2.38 -1.41
CA GLN A 129 6.86 -3.56 -0.75
C GLN A 129 6.47 -4.66 -1.74
N THR A 130 5.91 -4.27 -2.89
CA THR A 130 5.52 -5.22 -3.94
C THR A 130 6.74 -5.94 -4.51
N GLU A 131 7.88 -5.27 -4.67
CA GLU A 131 9.15 -5.91 -5.09
C GLU A 131 9.71 -6.85 -4.02
N ILE A 132 9.62 -6.50 -2.74
CA ILE A 132 10.09 -7.36 -1.64
C ILE A 132 9.25 -8.65 -1.56
N ASP A 133 7.93 -8.54 -1.70
CA ASP A 133 7.03 -9.70 -1.72
C ASP A 133 7.24 -10.58 -2.96
N GLN A 134 7.56 -9.97 -4.11
CA GLN A 134 7.92 -10.71 -5.33
C GLN A 134 9.32 -11.33 -5.26
N GLY A 135 10.26 -10.75 -4.49
CA GLY A 135 11.58 -11.31 -4.23
C GLY A 135 11.53 -12.54 -3.30
N ALA A 136 10.58 -12.56 -2.37
CA ALA A 136 10.38 -13.66 -1.42
C ALA A 136 9.64 -14.88 -2.02
N ASP A 137 8.77 -14.72 -3.03
CA ASP A 137 8.10 -15.88 -3.70
C ASP A 137 8.97 -16.52 -4.82
N ASN A 138 10.10 -15.90 -5.20
CA ASN A 138 10.91 -16.35 -6.34
C ASN A 138 12.19 -17.14 -6.00
N THR A 139 12.55 -17.30 -4.73
CA THR A 139 13.78 -18.01 -4.34
C THR A 139 13.60 -19.38 -3.68
N ASP A 140 12.41 -19.73 -3.16
CA ASP A 140 12.24 -21.00 -2.41
C ASP A 140 11.21 -21.99 -2.98
N ASN A 141 10.60 -21.76 -4.15
CA ASN A 141 9.51 -22.62 -4.66
C ASN A 141 9.59 -22.98 -6.15
N LYS A 142 10.74 -22.82 -6.82
CA LYS A 142 10.93 -23.47 -8.12
C LYS A 142 11.30 -24.93 -7.89
N LEU A 143 10.47 -25.84 -8.40
CA LEU A 143 10.86 -27.24 -8.44
C LEU A 143 12.13 -27.37 -9.30
N PRO A 144 13.03 -28.31 -8.97
CA PRO A 144 14.15 -28.64 -9.84
C PRO A 144 13.63 -28.89 -11.27
N SER A 145 14.37 -28.40 -12.27
CA SER A 145 14.01 -28.50 -13.69
C SER A 145 13.74 -29.94 -14.16
N THR A 146 14.31 -30.93 -13.46
CA THR A 146 14.05 -32.36 -13.66
C THR A 146 12.61 -32.76 -13.33
N VAL A 147 12.05 -32.22 -12.24
CA VAL A 147 10.67 -32.51 -11.81
C VAL A 147 9.68 -31.76 -12.70
N GLU A 148 10.02 -30.57 -13.19
CA GLU A 148 9.19 -29.83 -14.15
C GLU A 148 9.03 -30.56 -15.49
N TYR A 149 10.11 -31.16 -16.01
CA TYR A 149 10.06 -31.96 -17.23
C TYR A 149 9.20 -33.22 -17.05
N GLU A 150 9.32 -33.87 -15.89
CA GLU A 150 8.58 -35.07 -15.56
C GLU A 150 7.08 -34.78 -15.37
N ILE A 151 6.73 -33.66 -14.74
CA ILE A 151 5.35 -33.16 -14.66
C ILE A 151 4.75 -32.93 -16.05
N ARG A 152 5.49 -32.30 -16.98
CA ARG A 152 5.02 -32.08 -18.36
C ARG A 152 4.77 -33.41 -19.09
N TYR A 153 5.65 -34.39 -18.92
CA TYR A 153 5.47 -35.71 -19.52
C TYR A 153 4.25 -36.46 -18.94
N LEU A 154 4.06 -36.41 -17.62
CA LEU A 154 2.94 -37.08 -16.96
C LEU A 154 1.59 -36.40 -17.26
N LEU A 155 1.56 -35.06 -17.37
CA LEU A 155 0.36 -34.32 -17.78
C LEU A 155 -0.10 -34.61 -19.21
N GLN A 156 0.78 -35.12 -20.09
CA GLN A 156 0.39 -35.55 -21.44
C GLN A 156 -0.25 -36.94 -21.47
N LYS A 157 -0.03 -37.76 -20.44
CA LYS A 157 -0.47 -39.16 -20.40
C LYS A 157 -1.58 -39.42 -19.38
N GLU A 158 -1.66 -38.65 -18.31
CA GLU A 158 -2.54 -38.90 -17.19
C GLU A 158 -3.31 -37.66 -16.72
N ASN A 159 -4.34 -37.89 -15.91
CA ASN A 159 -5.13 -36.83 -15.31
C ASN A 159 -4.34 -36.05 -14.25
N LEU A 160 -4.69 -34.77 -14.08
CA LEU A 160 -4.03 -33.82 -13.20
C LEU A 160 -3.84 -34.34 -11.75
N VAL A 161 -4.83 -35.07 -11.23
CA VAL A 161 -4.79 -35.63 -9.86
C VAL A 161 -3.76 -36.76 -9.76
N THR A 162 -3.74 -37.66 -10.75
CA THR A 162 -2.79 -38.79 -10.77
C THR A 162 -1.35 -38.30 -10.94
N CYS A 163 -1.13 -37.25 -11.74
CA CYS A 163 0.19 -36.62 -11.88
C CYS A 163 0.70 -36.04 -10.55
N ILE A 164 -0.15 -35.39 -9.76
CA ILE A 164 0.21 -34.85 -8.44
C ILE A 164 0.60 -35.98 -7.47
N ASP A 165 -0.16 -37.07 -7.46
CA ASP A 165 0.09 -38.20 -6.55
C ASP A 165 1.36 -38.97 -6.92
N LEU A 166 1.61 -39.18 -8.22
CA LEU A 166 2.85 -39.81 -8.71
C LEU A 166 4.09 -38.97 -8.40
N ILE A 167 4.04 -37.65 -8.61
CA ILE A 167 5.16 -36.76 -8.31
C ILE A 167 5.39 -36.66 -6.79
N LYS A 168 4.33 -36.66 -5.98
CA LYS A 168 4.48 -36.65 -4.51
C LYS A 168 5.05 -37.97 -3.98
N GLN A 169 4.69 -39.10 -4.60
CA GLN A 169 5.23 -40.41 -4.25
C GLN A 169 6.71 -40.53 -4.61
N LYS A 170 7.12 -39.95 -5.75
CA LYS A 170 8.51 -39.99 -6.23
C LYS A 170 9.43 -38.97 -5.57
N TYR A 171 8.89 -37.82 -5.15
CA TYR A 171 9.62 -36.76 -4.46
C TYR A 171 8.92 -36.39 -3.14
N PRO A 172 9.09 -37.20 -2.08
CA PRO A 172 8.42 -36.99 -0.80
C PRO A 172 8.89 -35.70 -0.10
N ASP A 173 10.12 -35.25 -0.38
CA ASP A 173 10.72 -34.06 0.23
C ASP A 173 10.12 -32.74 -0.27
N ILE A 174 9.42 -32.75 -1.41
CA ILE A 174 8.83 -31.54 -2.00
C ILE A 174 7.44 -31.28 -1.39
N PRO A 175 7.14 -30.07 -0.92
CA PRO A 175 5.82 -29.73 -0.40
C PRO A 175 4.71 -29.96 -1.44
N LYS A 176 3.63 -30.65 -1.04
CA LYS A 176 2.50 -30.98 -1.93
C LYS A 176 1.87 -29.72 -2.54
N LYS A 177 1.85 -28.61 -1.79
CA LYS A 177 1.38 -27.29 -2.24
C LYS A 177 2.17 -26.76 -3.44
N THR A 178 3.49 -26.94 -3.45
CA THR A 178 4.38 -26.50 -4.53
C THR A 178 4.15 -27.35 -5.79
N ILE A 179 4.01 -28.69 -5.64
CA ILE A 179 3.68 -29.60 -6.75
C ILE A 179 2.33 -29.22 -7.39
N ILE A 180 1.29 -29.00 -6.57
CA ILE A 180 -0.04 -28.62 -7.06
C ILE A 180 0.00 -27.27 -7.81
N LYS A 181 0.70 -26.26 -7.27
CA LYS A 181 0.83 -24.93 -7.89
C LYS A 181 1.48 -25.08 -9.29
N THR A 182 2.55 -25.86 -9.39
CA THR A 182 3.31 -26.07 -10.63
C THR A 182 2.55 -26.90 -11.66
N VAL A 183 1.93 -28.02 -11.25
CA VAL A 183 1.12 -28.87 -12.15
C VAL A 183 -0.07 -28.06 -12.70
N ARG A 184 -0.77 -27.29 -11.87
CA ARG A 184 -1.90 -26.46 -12.29
C ARG A 184 -1.47 -25.33 -13.23
N LYS A 185 -0.31 -24.69 -12.96
CA LYS A 185 0.27 -23.68 -13.83
C LYS A 185 0.58 -24.26 -15.22
N MET A 186 1.28 -25.40 -15.28
CA MET A 186 1.66 -26.05 -16.55
C MET A 186 0.46 -26.56 -17.34
N ASN A 187 -0.58 -27.10 -16.68
CA ASN A 187 -1.80 -27.54 -17.36
C ASN A 187 -2.59 -26.37 -17.98
N ASN A 188 -2.54 -25.18 -17.37
CA ASN A 188 -3.19 -23.98 -17.89
C ASN A 188 -2.39 -23.32 -19.03
N GLU A 189 -1.07 -23.50 -19.07
CA GLU A 189 -0.22 -23.02 -20.18
C GLU A 189 -0.33 -23.91 -21.44
N HIS A 190 -0.84 -25.13 -21.32
CA HIS A 190 -0.99 -26.11 -22.41
C HIS A 190 -2.42 -26.18 -23.00
N LYS A 191 -3.35 -25.34 -22.54
CA LYS A 191 -4.75 -25.29 -22.99
C LYS A 191 -5.00 -24.05 -23.82
#